data_AF-A0A6H9YGB7-F1
#
_entry.id   AF-A0A6H9YGB7-F1
#
_cell.length_a   1.000
_cell.length_b   1.000
_cell.length_c   1.000
_cell.angle_alpha   90.00
_cell.angle_beta   90.00
_cell.angle_gamma   90.00
#
_symmetry.space_group_name_H-M   'P 1'
#
loop_
_entity.id
_entity.type
_entity.pdbx_description
1 polymer ?
#
loop_
_entity_poly.entity_id
_entity_poly.type
_entity_poly.pdbx_seq_one_letter_code
_entity_poly.pdbx_strand_id
1 'polypeptide(L)'
;MTLGIRYAARSDVGMLREGNEDSAYAGAHLLAVADGMGGHVGGEIASAAAIEALRKLDKELPATELLAALEHTVKSANDNLHRIVESDPALQGMGTTLTAMLWAGNQVALVHIGDSRAYLLRDGSLFQITHDHTLVQSLVDEGRISPDEAASHPQRSLLLRALDGRGEVDPDLSLREAKVGDRYLLCSDGLSSVVTAETIFQVLTDVDDADQAVRNLIDLANRGGGPDNITCVVADVVDLGQQQPPTGPGRAVGAAANATPASEPPGGGPGGAAPTAVDTPAGRAAQLRDTMPQPPVAVDEMPPPPAGPMNEPMGAAPPPGTMPQPMSRRDERRATGGGIRRWTWLIVTAGVVVIALIAGGFAVVRYLQGGYYIGAENGQAVLFRGTPQKVPGLPLSKKAAQRDQPNPPILLADLPVDRAQAVQDTYEVKGPAAVNDLKAVVCKYSLQQEGGKVVIIKGREQKSCKEAKVKTSELKTAELPQADADAVTKGMYSFIGVAAADRKLIDLTRLRDRCVAKDPQVKDCPQDGANKQ
;
A
#
# COMPACT_ATOMS: atom_id res chain seq x y z
N MET A 1 -39.30 -9.89 -4.69
CA MET A 1 -38.50 -10.22 -3.49
C MET A 1 -37.97 -8.90 -2.97
N THR A 2 -38.17 -8.62 -1.69
CA THR A 2 -37.86 -7.34 -1.06
C THR A 2 -36.58 -7.58 -0.29
N LEU A 3 -35.47 -7.07 -0.82
CA LEU A 3 -34.15 -7.25 -0.21
C LEU A 3 -33.98 -6.27 0.94
N GLY A 4 -33.27 -6.70 1.98
CA GLY A 4 -32.76 -5.81 2.99
C GLY A 4 -31.54 -6.41 3.67
N ILE A 5 -31.06 -5.73 4.70
CA ILE A 5 -29.82 -6.08 5.38
C ILE A 5 -30.05 -6.34 6.88
N ARG A 6 -29.40 -7.37 7.40
CA ARG A 6 -29.16 -7.53 8.84
C ARG A 6 -27.74 -7.10 9.12
N TYR A 7 -27.54 -6.24 10.10
CA TYR A 7 -26.24 -5.61 10.29
C TYR A 7 -25.84 -5.55 11.76
N ALA A 8 -24.54 -5.49 11.99
CA ALA A 8 -23.95 -5.19 13.28
C ALA A 8 -22.78 -4.23 13.10
N ALA A 9 -22.64 -3.27 14.02
CA ALA A 9 -21.55 -2.31 14.03
C ALA A 9 -20.90 -2.29 15.41
N ARG A 10 -19.56 -2.31 15.43
CA ARG A 10 -18.78 -2.08 16.64
C ARG A 10 -17.53 -1.28 16.34
N SER A 11 -17.09 -0.56 17.36
CA SER A 11 -15.90 0.26 17.36
C SER A 11 -15.23 0.09 18.72
N ASP A 12 -13.91 -0.01 18.72
CA ASP A 12 -13.05 -0.20 19.88
C ASP A 12 -11.87 0.78 19.81
N VAL A 13 -11.43 1.30 20.95
CA VAL A 13 -10.31 2.26 21.02
C VAL A 13 -8.99 1.58 20.61
N GLY A 14 -8.90 0.26 20.72
CA GLY A 14 -7.64 -0.46 20.61
C GLY A 14 -6.84 -0.39 21.91
N MET A 15 -5.57 -0.78 21.83
CA MET A 15 -4.69 -0.95 22.99
C MET A 15 -3.68 0.19 23.16
N LEU A 16 -3.42 0.96 22.09
CA LEU A 16 -2.36 1.99 22.09
C LEU A 16 -2.87 3.44 22.02
N ARG A 17 -4.13 3.67 21.62
CA ARG A 17 -4.71 5.02 21.51
C ARG A 17 -5.40 5.44 22.81
N GLU A 18 -5.41 6.74 23.10
CA GLU A 18 -6.08 7.30 24.29
C GLU A 18 -7.58 7.54 24.09
N GLY A 19 -8.01 7.68 22.83
CA GLY A 19 -9.38 7.99 22.44
C GLY A 19 -9.75 7.29 21.15
N ASN A 20 -11.04 7.34 20.81
CA ASN A 20 -11.57 6.77 19.58
C ASN A 20 -11.92 7.88 18.60
N GLU A 21 -11.15 8.00 17.53
CA GLU A 21 -11.36 8.94 16.44
C GLU A 21 -12.17 8.32 15.29
N ASP A 22 -12.42 7.00 15.31
CA ASP A 22 -13.31 6.36 14.35
C ASP A 22 -14.77 6.66 14.65
N SER A 23 -15.57 6.70 13.58
CA SER A 23 -17.03 6.73 13.63
C SER A 23 -17.62 5.76 12.62
N ALA A 24 -18.73 5.11 12.99
CA ALA A 24 -19.50 4.31 12.03
C ALA A 24 -20.99 4.40 12.28
N TYR A 25 -21.76 4.12 11.24
CA TYR A 25 -23.22 4.03 11.27
C TYR A 25 -23.70 2.78 10.53
N ALA A 26 -24.67 2.10 11.10
CA ALA A 26 -25.36 0.99 10.44
C ALA A 26 -26.87 1.13 10.62
N GLY A 27 -27.57 1.22 9.50
CA GLY A 27 -29.01 1.40 9.40
C GLY A 27 -29.64 0.48 8.35
N ALA A 28 -30.95 0.62 8.14
CA ALA A 28 -31.69 -0.26 7.23
C ALA A 28 -31.31 -0.08 5.75
N HIS A 29 -30.85 1.12 5.39
CA HIS A 29 -30.48 1.49 4.02
C HIS A 29 -29.04 1.96 3.90
N LEU A 30 -28.38 2.36 5.00
CA LEU A 30 -27.05 2.96 4.98
C LEU A 30 -26.08 2.25 5.93
N LEU A 31 -24.90 1.92 5.43
CA LEU A 31 -23.73 1.56 6.22
C LEU A 31 -22.61 2.55 5.95
N ALA A 32 -21.88 2.99 6.97
CA ALA A 32 -20.77 3.91 6.81
C ALA A 32 -19.70 3.70 7.89
N VAL A 33 -18.44 3.84 7.51
CA VAL A 33 -17.26 3.89 8.39
C VAL A 33 -16.43 5.11 7.99
N ALA A 34 -15.96 5.84 8.98
CA ALA A 34 -15.09 7.00 8.83
C ALA A 34 -14.00 6.93 9.90
N ASP A 35 -12.74 6.91 9.47
CA ASP A 35 -11.55 6.89 10.32
C ASP A 35 -11.04 8.34 10.45
N GLY A 36 -11.07 8.86 11.68
CA GLY A 36 -10.73 10.24 11.98
C GLY A 36 -9.23 10.42 12.18
N MET A 37 -8.65 11.40 11.49
CA MET A 37 -7.24 11.76 11.67
C MET A 37 -7.11 13.24 12.02
N GLY A 38 -6.28 13.55 13.01
CA GLY A 38 -6.16 14.93 13.47
C GLY A 38 -5.08 15.17 14.49
N GLY A 39 -3.87 14.60 14.32
CA GLY A 39 -2.68 14.97 15.10
C GLY A 39 -2.90 15.10 16.62
N HIS A 40 -3.09 16.33 17.12
CA HIS A 40 -3.32 16.62 18.54
C HIS A 40 -4.80 16.80 18.93
N VAL A 41 -5.70 17.19 17.99
CA VAL A 41 -7.14 17.42 18.22
C VAL A 41 -7.92 17.39 16.89
N GLY A 42 -9.05 16.68 16.79
CA GLY A 42 -10.06 16.91 15.76
C GLY A 42 -10.43 15.72 14.87
N GLY A 43 -9.74 14.58 14.95
CA GLY A 43 -10.09 13.39 14.18
C GLY A 43 -11.49 12.89 14.53
N GLU A 44 -11.82 12.87 15.82
CA GLU A 44 -13.13 12.48 16.35
C GLU A 44 -14.25 13.42 15.88
N ILE A 45 -13.95 14.71 15.71
CA ILE A 45 -14.90 15.72 15.21
C ILE A 45 -15.13 15.49 13.72
N ALA A 46 -14.05 15.26 12.97
CA ALA A 46 -14.12 15.06 11.53
C ALA A 46 -14.93 13.82 11.15
N SER A 47 -14.61 12.67 11.76
CA SER A 47 -15.31 11.41 11.48
C SER A 47 -16.77 11.46 11.90
N ALA A 48 -17.07 12.04 13.07
CA ALA A 48 -18.45 12.17 13.55
C ALA A 48 -19.28 13.10 12.66
N ALA A 49 -18.71 14.23 12.21
CA ALA A 49 -19.38 15.15 11.30
C ALA A 49 -19.69 14.50 9.94
N ALA A 50 -18.77 13.68 9.41
CA ALA A 50 -19.00 12.94 8.17
C ALA A 50 -20.14 11.91 8.33
N ILE A 51 -20.13 11.11 9.38
CA ILE A 51 -21.18 10.12 9.65
C ILE A 51 -22.54 10.79 9.89
N GLU A 52 -22.59 11.91 10.62
CA GLU A 52 -23.85 12.64 10.87
C GLU A 52 -24.44 13.24 9.58
N ALA A 53 -23.59 13.68 8.64
CA ALA A 53 -24.05 14.13 7.33
C ALA A 53 -24.71 12.97 6.56
N LEU A 54 -24.07 11.79 6.55
CA LEU A 54 -24.56 10.62 5.82
C LEU A 54 -25.81 10.00 6.45
N ARG A 55 -25.95 10.02 7.78
CA ARG A 55 -27.10 9.42 8.50
C ARG A 55 -28.47 9.82 7.93
N LYS A 56 -28.58 11.02 7.37
CA LYS A 56 -29.81 11.56 6.73
C LYS A 56 -30.23 10.80 5.47
N LEU A 57 -29.34 9.98 4.90
CA LEU A 57 -29.58 9.11 3.76
C LEU A 57 -30.15 7.75 4.15
N ASP A 58 -30.24 7.40 5.44
CA ASP A 58 -30.80 6.13 5.91
C ASP A 58 -32.34 6.11 5.82
N LYS A 59 -32.83 6.17 4.59
CA LYS A 59 -34.23 6.18 4.20
C LYS A 59 -34.37 5.55 2.83
N GLU A 60 -35.59 5.17 2.48
CA GLU A 60 -35.87 4.65 1.16
C GLU A 60 -35.65 5.73 0.09
N LEU A 61 -34.81 5.42 -0.89
CA LEU A 61 -34.48 6.29 -2.02
C LEU A 61 -34.63 5.50 -3.33
N PRO A 62 -34.99 6.16 -4.44
CA PRO A 62 -34.96 5.53 -5.75
C PRO A 62 -33.53 5.13 -6.14
N ALA A 63 -33.39 3.96 -6.75
CA ALA A 63 -32.12 3.43 -7.28
C ALA A 63 -31.36 4.45 -8.16
N THR A 64 -32.06 5.25 -8.96
CA THR A 64 -31.49 6.27 -9.85
C THR A 64 -30.86 7.46 -9.12
N GLU A 65 -31.21 7.68 -7.85
CA GLU A 65 -30.76 8.82 -7.06
C GLU A 65 -29.58 8.47 -6.14
N LEU A 66 -29.28 7.19 -5.94
CA LEU A 66 -28.30 6.72 -4.96
C LEU A 66 -26.92 7.38 -5.09
N LEU A 67 -26.34 7.36 -6.30
CA LEU A 67 -24.99 7.91 -6.54
C LEU A 67 -24.97 9.43 -6.33
N ALA A 68 -25.96 10.14 -6.88
CA ALA A 68 -26.06 11.59 -6.73
C ALA A 68 -26.28 12.01 -5.27
N ALA A 69 -27.08 11.24 -4.51
CA ALA A 69 -27.32 11.49 -3.10
C ALA A 69 -26.03 11.30 -2.28
N LEU A 70 -25.25 10.25 -2.54
CA LEU A 70 -23.94 10.05 -1.91
C LEU A 70 -22.96 11.17 -2.27
N GLU A 71 -22.76 11.45 -3.56
CA GLU A 71 -21.85 12.48 -4.04
C GLU A 71 -22.14 13.85 -3.41
N HIS A 72 -23.41 14.29 -3.47
CA HIS A 72 -23.83 15.56 -2.88
C HIS A 72 -23.60 15.60 -1.37
N THR A 73 -23.88 14.48 -0.67
CA THR A 73 -23.73 14.42 0.78
C THR A 73 -22.27 14.42 1.22
N VAL A 74 -21.39 13.72 0.48
CA VAL A 74 -19.94 13.75 0.73
C VAL A 74 -19.37 15.14 0.49
N LYS A 75 -19.77 15.82 -0.59
CA LYS A 75 -19.37 17.21 -0.83
C LYS A 75 -19.86 18.14 0.29
N SER A 76 -21.12 18.01 0.70
CA SER A 76 -21.68 18.77 1.81
C SER A 76 -20.98 18.50 3.15
N ALA A 77 -20.55 17.25 3.38
CA ALA A 77 -19.77 16.87 4.55
C ALA A 77 -18.39 17.56 4.53
N ASN A 78 -17.70 17.56 3.39
CA ASN A 78 -16.42 18.27 3.24
C ASN A 78 -16.57 19.79 3.45
N ASP A 79 -17.60 20.40 2.86
CA ASP A 79 -17.89 21.83 3.06
C ASP A 79 -18.24 22.15 4.53
N ASN A 80 -18.82 21.19 5.26
CA ASN A 80 -19.05 21.32 6.69
C ASN A 80 -17.74 21.24 7.49
N LEU A 81 -16.83 20.31 7.15
CA LEU A 81 -15.50 20.24 7.75
C LEU A 81 -14.72 21.54 7.51
N HIS A 82 -14.79 22.10 6.30
CA HIS A 82 -14.18 23.40 5.98
C HIS A 82 -14.65 24.49 6.95
N ARG A 83 -15.97 24.61 7.16
CA ARG A 83 -16.56 25.60 8.07
C ARG A 83 -16.15 25.37 9.53
N ILE A 84 -16.03 24.12 9.97
CA ILE A 84 -15.56 23.79 11.32
C ILE A 84 -14.11 24.27 11.49
N VAL A 85 -13.22 23.95 10.54
CA VAL A 85 -11.80 24.39 10.56
C VAL A 85 -11.67 25.91 10.46
N GLU A 86 -12.54 26.58 9.70
CA GLU A 86 -12.56 28.03 9.58
C GLU A 86 -13.00 28.71 10.89
N SER A 87 -13.92 28.08 11.62
CA SER A 87 -14.40 28.57 12.93
C SER A 87 -13.42 28.32 14.08
N ASP A 88 -12.62 27.27 14.00
CA ASP A 88 -11.58 26.94 14.97
C ASP A 88 -10.27 26.53 14.27
N PRO A 89 -9.34 27.48 14.09
CA PRO A 89 -8.04 27.20 13.48
C PRO A 89 -7.19 26.18 14.24
N ALA A 90 -7.51 25.83 15.50
CA ALA A 90 -6.82 24.76 16.22
C ALA A 90 -7.10 23.38 15.61
N LEU A 91 -8.19 23.23 14.86
CA LEU A 91 -8.57 22.00 14.14
C LEU A 91 -7.92 21.91 12.76
N GLN A 92 -6.95 22.77 12.44
CA GLN A 92 -6.22 22.72 11.18
C GLN A 92 -5.49 21.39 11.01
N GLY A 93 -5.79 20.72 9.90
CA GLY A 93 -5.24 19.40 9.60
C GLY A 93 -6.09 18.24 10.10
N MET A 94 -7.25 18.49 10.71
CA MET A 94 -8.25 17.43 10.90
C MET A 94 -8.76 16.94 9.55
N GLY A 95 -9.08 15.66 9.48
CA GLY A 95 -9.72 15.04 8.34
C GLY A 95 -10.22 13.66 8.69
N THR A 96 -10.88 13.01 7.75
CA THR A 96 -11.37 11.65 7.94
C THR A 96 -11.44 10.90 6.62
N THR A 97 -11.27 9.58 6.68
CA THR A 97 -11.68 8.71 5.59
C THR A 97 -13.21 8.63 5.54
N LEU A 98 -13.76 8.11 4.45
CA LEU A 98 -15.17 7.76 4.40
C LEU A 98 -15.40 6.62 3.41
N THR A 99 -15.95 5.53 3.92
CA THR A 99 -16.45 4.42 3.11
C THR A 99 -17.90 4.17 3.49
N ALA A 100 -18.81 4.29 2.53
CA ALA A 100 -20.24 4.12 2.79
C ALA A 100 -20.98 3.40 1.66
N MET A 101 -22.01 2.66 2.03
CA MET A 101 -22.85 1.88 1.13
C MET A 101 -24.32 2.21 1.38
N LEU A 102 -25.07 2.47 0.31
CA LEU A 102 -26.47 2.90 0.34
C LEU A 102 -27.34 1.99 -0.55
N TRP A 103 -28.40 1.43 0.02
CA TRP A 103 -29.27 0.42 -0.61
C TRP A 103 -30.58 0.99 -1.15
N ALA A 104 -30.93 0.57 -2.37
CA ALA A 104 -32.29 0.62 -2.90
C ALA A 104 -32.64 -0.72 -3.56
N GLY A 105 -33.42 -1.55 -2.88
CA GLY A 105 -33.77 -2.89 -3.36
C GLY A 105 -32.51 -3.76 -3.56
N ASN A 106 -32.27 -4.21 -4.78
CA ASN A 106 -31.06 -4.98 -5.15
C ASN A 106 -29.88 -4.12 -5.59
N GLN A 107 -30.01 -2.78 -5.60
CA GLN A 107 -28.91 -1.90 -5.99
C GLN A 107 -28.24 -1.30 -4.75
N VAL A 108 -26.91 -1.25 -4.81
CA VAL A 108 -26.08 -0.68 -3.76
C VAL A 108 -25.12 0.30 -4.37
N ALA A 109 -25.18 1.56 -3.94
CA ALA A 109 -24.17 2.55 -4.27
C ALA A 109 -23.08 2.53 -3.20
N LEU A 110 -21.82 2.52 -3.62
CA LEU A 110 -20.64 2.59 -2.78
C LEU A 110 -19.94 3.91 -3.05
N VAL A 111 -19.61 4.65 -1.98
CA VAL A 111 -18.72 5.80 -2.01
C VAL A 111 -17.50 5.53 -1.13
N HIS A 112 -16.32 5.92 -1.60
CA HIS A 112 -15.06 5.65 -0.91
C HIS A 112 -14.05 6.79 -1.08
N ILE A 113 -13.43 7.19 0.03
CA ILE A 113 -12.26 8.04 0.06
C ILE A 113 -11.39 7.72 1.28
N GLY A 114 -10.11 7.41 1.08
CA GLY A 114 -9.17 7.09 2.15
C GLY A 114 -8.70 5.65 2.04
N ASP A 115 -8.39 5.02 3.17
CA ASP A 115 -7.88 3.65 3.24
C ASP A 115 -8.74 2.73 4.12
N SER A 116 -9.87 3.21 4.63
CA SER A 116 -10.91 2.34 5.18
C SER A 116 -11.51 1.48 4.08
N ARG A 117 -11.72 0.20 4.34
CA ARG A 117 -12.03 -0.77 3.27
C ARG A 117 -13.46 -1.27 3.32
N ALA A 118 -13.99 -1.62 2.16
CA ALA A 118 -15.17 -2.48 2.06
C ALA A 118 -14.83 -3.79 1.36
N TYR A 119 -15.40 -4.88 1.88
CA TYR A 119 -15.28 -6.23 1.36
C TYR A 119 -16.65 -6.82 1.06
N LEU A 120 -16.70 -7.71 0.05
CA LEU A 120 -17.85 -8.54 -0.29
C LEU A 120 -17.44 -10.01 -0.21
N LEU A 121 -18.11 -10.78 0.64
CA LEU A 121 -18.09 -12.24 0.62
C LEU A 121 -19.27 -12.72 -0.22
N ARG A 122 -18.97 -13.36 -1.36
CA ARG A 122 -19.96 -13.93 -2.27
C ARG A 122 -19.42 -15.22 -2.85
N ASP A 123 -20.27 -16.25 -2.94
CA ASP A 123 -19.95 -17.54 -3.56
C ASP A 123 -18.65 -18.17 -3.00
N GLY A 124 -18.42 -18.02 -1.69
CA GLY A 124 -17.25 -18.56 -1.00
C GLY A 124 -15.93 -17.85 -1.28
N SER A 125 -15.96 -16.64 -1.84
CA SER A 125 -14.76 -15.81 -2.10
C SER A 125 -14.91 -14.41 -1.49
N LEU A 126 -13.83 -13.89 -0.90
CA LEU A 126 -13.76 -12.52 -0.38
C LEU A 126 -13.15 -11.58 -1.43
N PHE A 127 -13.84 -10.48 -1.71
CA PHE A 127 -13.38 -9.46 -2.64
C PHE A 127 -13.28 -8.12 -1.91
N GLN A 128 -12.13 -7.47 -1.96
CA GLN A 128 -12.04 -6.05 -1.61
C GLN A 128 -12.69 -5.24 -2.74
N ILE A 129 -13.69 -4.42 -2.41
CA ILE A 129 -14.49 -3.66 -3.38
C ILE A 129 -14.18 -2.17 -3.40
N THR A 130 -13.28 -1.72 -2.52
CA THR A 130 -12.68 -0.38 -2.46
C THR A 130 -11.20 -0.44 -2.83
N HIS A 131 -10.65 0.69 -3.26
CA HIS A 131 -9.24 0.82 -3.63
C HIS A 131 -8.58 1.89 -2.77
N ASP A 132 -7.60 1.50 -1.95
CA ASP A 132 -7.04 2.40 -0.94
C ASP A 132 -6.39 3.64 -1.57
N HIS A 133 -6.69 4.82 -1.04
CA HIS A 133 -6.06 6.07 -1.44
C HIS A 133 -4.79 6.35 -0.62
N THR A 134 -3.89 5.36 -0.50
CA THR A 134 -2.60 5.50 0.17
C THR A 134 -1.44 5.68 -0.81
N LEU A 135 -0.34 6.25 -0.34
CA LEU A 135 0.90 6.34 -1.12
C LEU A 135 1.34 4.95 -1.60
N VAL A 136 1.29 3.95 -0.72
CA VAL A 136 1.75 2.60 -1.07
C VAL A 136 0.85 1.94 -2.11
N GLN A 137 -0.46 2.18 -2.06
CA GLN A 137 -1.36 1.68 -3.09
C GLN A 137 -1.04 2.30 -4.45
N SER A 138 -0.80 3.62 -4.52
CA SER A 138 -0.36 4.25 -5.76
C SER A 138 0.98 3.70 -6.26
N LEU A 139 1.93 3.42 -5.35
CA LEU A 139 3.20 2.78 -5.73
C LEU A 139 2.99 1.34 -6.25
N VAL A 140 2.00 0.60 -5.72
CA VAL A 140 1.62 -0.72 -6.20
C VAL A 140 0.98 -0.62 -7.59
N ASP A 141 0.07 0.32 -7.79
CA ASP A 141 -0.62 0.55 -9.07
C ASP A 141 0.37 0.96 -10.17
N GLU A 142 1.37 1.79 -9.80
CA GLU A 142 2.50 2.16 -10.67
C GLU A 142 3.50 1.01 -10.90
N GLY A 143 3.33 -0.14 -10.23
CA GLY A 143 4.23 -1.28 -10.30
C GLY A 143 5.62 -1.03 -9.69
N ARG A 144 5.75 0.01 -8.86
CA ARG A 144 7.01 0.42 -8.23
C ARG A 144 7.36 -0.40 -7.00
N ILE A 145 6.34 -0.87 -6.30
CA ILE A 145 6.45 -1.85 -5.21
C ILE A 145 5.43 -2.95 -5.41
N SER A 146 5.70 -4.13 -4.87
CA SER A 146 4.74 -5.23 -4.80
C SER A 146 3.76 -5.06 -3.63
N PRO A 147 2.59 -5.72 -3.64
CA PRO A 147 1.66 -5.72 -2.51
C PRO A 147 2.31 -6.16 -1.19
N ASP A 148 3.21 -7.15 -1.22
CA ASP A 148 3.94 -7.62 -0.04
C ASP A 148 4.89 -6.55 0.53
N GLU A 149 5.53 -5.76 -0.36
CA GLU A 149 6.38 -4.63 0.04
C GLU A 149 5.54 -3.47 0.59
N ALA A 150 4.34 -3.24 0.06
CA ALA A 150 3.41 -2.23 0.56
C ALA A 150 3.01 -2.47 2.03
N ALA A 151 2.73 -3.73 2.39
CA ALA A 151 2.32 -4.10 3.75
C ALA A 151 3.38 -3.79 4.82
N SER A 152 4.67 -3.83 4.46
CA SER A 152 5.80 -3.56 5.35
C SER A 152 6.42 -2.17 5.18
N HIS A 153 5.85 -1.34 4.29
CA HIS A 153 6.39 -0.04 3.97
C HIS A 153 6.28 0.94 5.18
N PRO A 154 7.31 1.76 5.46
CA PRO A 154 7.27 2.72 6.57
C PRO A 154 6.16 3.77 6.46
N GLN A 155 5.72 4.07 5.23
CA GLN A 155 4.67 5.06 4.93
C GLN A 155 3.39 4.39 4.42
N ARG A 156 3.06 3.18 4.91
CA ARG A 156 1.87 2.44 4.44
C ARG A 156 0.54 3.13 4.75
N SER A 157 0.45 3.83 5.88
CA SER A 157 -0.74 4.59 6.30
C SER A 157 -0.72 6.05 5.81
N LEU A 158 0.15 6.42 4.87
CA LEU A 158 0.18 7.78 4.33
C LEU A 158 -0.94 7.95 3.30
N LEU A 159 -2.01 8.64 3.71
CA LEU A 159 -3.15 8.97 2.85
C LEU A 159 -2.80 10.03 1.79
N LEU A 160 -3.30 9.83 0.57
CA LEU A 160 -3.25 10.78 -0.54
C LEU A 160 -4.59 11.52 -0.74
N ARG A 161 -5.71 10.90 -0.37
CA ARG A 161 -7.06 11.49 -0.45
C ARG A 161 -7.82 11.20 0.84
N ALA A 162 -8.48 12.23 1.38
CA ALA A 162 -9.35 12.16 2.54
C ALA A 162 -10.32 13.35 2.52
N LEU A 163 -11.30 13.34 3.43
CA LEU A 163 -12.15 14.51 3.70
C LEU A 163 -11.46 15.39 4.75
N ASP A 164 -10.80 16.46 4.32
CA ASP A 164 -10.05 17.38 5.20
C ASP A 164 -10.59 18.82 5.16
N GLY A 165 -11.72 19.03 4.48
CA GLY A 165 -12.32 20.36 4.28
C GLY A 165 -11.51 21.26 3.35
N ARG A 166 -10.52 20.74 2.60
CA ARG A 166 -9.71 21.53 1.68
C ARG A 166 -10.04 21.18 0.22
N GLY A 167 -10.29 22.23 -0.57
CA GLY A 167 -10.48 22.09 -2.02
C GLY A 167 -11.69 21.26 -2.41
N GLU A 168 -11.72 20.85 -3.68
CA GLU A 168 -12.74 19.94 -4.19
C GLU A 168 -12.40 18.50 -3.82
N VAL A 169 -13.40 17.76 -3.35
CA VAL A 169 -13.30 16.32 -3.11
C VAL A 169 -13.88 15.59 -4.30
N ASP A 170 -13.09 14.68 -4.84
CA ASP A 170 -13.50 13.69 -5.82
C ASP A 170 -13.46 12.35 -5.08
N PRO A 171 -14.58 11.72 -4.69
CA PRO A 171 -14.60 10.38 -4.08
C PRO A 171 -14.85 9.29 -5.12
N ASP A 172 -14.37 8.08 -4.86
CA ASP A 172 -14.64 6.94 -5.73
C ASP A 172 -16.09 6.47 -5.56
N LEU A 173 -16.85 6.47 -6.65
CA LEU A 173 -18.28 6.13 -6.68
C LEU A 173 -18.53 4.92 -7.59
N SER A 174 -19.28 3.94 -7.10
CA SER A 174 -19.68 2.78 -7.91
C SER A 174 -21.07 2.27 -7.56
N LEU A 175 -21.79 1.79 -8.58
CA LEU A 175 -23.08 1.11 -8.40
C LEU A 175 -22.88 -0.40 -8.57
N ARG A 176 -23.46 -1.18 -7.65
CA ARG A 176 -23.31 -2.63 -7.57
C ARG A 176 -24.67 -3.29 -7.38
N GLU A 177 -24.75 -4.57 -7.73
CA GLU A 177 -25.92 -5.41 -7.47
C GLU A 177 -25.69 -6.26 -6.23
N ALA A 178 -26.61 -6.19 -5.27
CA ALA A 178 -26.71 -7.04 -4.09
C ALA A 178 -27.62 -8.25 -4.36
N LYS A 179 -27.19 -9.40 -3.85
CA LYS A 179 -27.87 -10.70 -3.95
C LYS A 179 -28.08 -11.27 -2.56
N VAL A 180 -29.16 -12.02 -2.38
CA VAL A 180 -29.39 -12.76 -1.13
C VAL A 180 -28.21 -13.68 -0.85
N GLY A 181 -27.72 -13.66 0.39
CA GLY A 181 -26.54 -14.42 0.82
C GLY A 181 -25.22 -13.67 0.69
N ASP A 182 -25.21 -12.47 0.09
CA ASP A 182 -24.04 -11.61 0.18
C ASP A 182 -23.79 -11.16 1.61
N ARG A 183 -22.51 -11.11 1.98
CA ARG A 183 -22.06 -10.52 3.24
C ARG A 183 -21.06 -9.41 2.95
N TYR A 184 -21.34 -8.22 3.46
CA TYR A 184 -20.48 -7.05 3.36
C TYR A 184 -19.75 -6.80 4.69
N LEU A 185 -18.51 -6.34 4.60
CA LEU A 185 -17.73 -5.82 5.73
C LEU A 185 -17.21 -4.44 5.36
N LEU A 186 -17.46 -3.42 6.18
CA LEU A 186 -16.74 -2.15 6.15
C LEU A 186 -15.84 -2.08 7.39
N CYS A 187 -14.59 -1.62 7.24
CA CYS A 187 -13.67 -1.48 8.36
C CYS A 187 -12.70 -0.30 8.23
N SER A 188 -12.27 0.25 9.36
CA SER A 188 -11.11 1.15 9.42
C SER A 188 -9.81 0.39 9.22
N ASP A 189 -8.71 1.11 9.01
CA ASP A 189 -7.41 0.50 8.75
C ASP A 189 -6.88 -0.27 9.98
N GLY A 190 -7.34 0.09 11.19
CA GLY A 190 -7.00 -0.58 12.44
C GLY A 190 -7.39 -2.07 12.47
N LEU A 191 -8.36 -2.50 11.66
CA LEU A 191 -8.59 -3.93 11.40
C LEU A 191 -7.57 -4.46 10.38
N SER A 192 -7.59 -3.92 9.17
CA SER A 192 -6.90 -4.50 8.01
C SER A 192 -5.37 -4.38 8.05
N SER A 193 -4.85 -3.53 8.93
CA SER A 193 -3.41 -3.36 9.17
C SER A 193 -2.81 -4.48 10.01
N VAL A 194 -3.61 -5.20 10.80
CA VAL A 194 -3.14 -6.26 11.71
C VAL A 194 -3.83 -7.61 11.47
N VAL A 195 -5.04 -7.63 10.90
CA VAL A 195 -5.76 -8.84 10.55
C VAL A 195 -5.68 -9.05 9.03
N THR A 196 -5.16 -10.20 8.60
CA THR A 196 -4.99 -10.50 7.18
C THR A 196 -6.33 -10.79 6.48
N ALA A 197 -6.38 -10.62 5.17
CA ALA A 197 -7.57 -10.91 4.36
C ALA A 197 -8.03 -12.37 4.49
N GLU A 198 -7.11 -13.32 4.65
CA GLU A 198 -7.43 -14.74 4.88
C GLU A 198 -8.13 -14.96 6.23
N THR A 199 -7.69 -14.25 7.26
CA THR A 199 -8.29 -14.32 8.60
C THR A 199 -9.67 -13.67 8.60
N ILE A 200 -9.82 -12.52 7.93
CA ILE A 200 -11.12 -11.86 7.70
C ILE A 200 -12.06 -12.82 6.98
N PHE A 201 -11.60 -13.46 5.89
CA PHE A 201 -12.37 -14.44 5.13
C PHE A 201 -12.86 -15.60 6.01
N GLN A 202 -11.99 -16.17 6.83
CA GLN A 202 -12.36 -17.25 7.75
C GLN A 202 -13.46 -16.81 8.73
N VAL A 203 -13.29 -15.65 9.39
CA VAL A 203 -14.30 -15.16 10.35
C VAL A 203 -15.64 -14.89 9.68
N LEU A 204 -15.64 -14.23 8.51
CA LEU A 204 -16.89 -13.93 7.79
C LEU A 204 -17.57 -15.20 7.24
N THR A 205 -16.83 -16.28 7.04
CA THR A 205 -17.37 -17.57 6.56
C THR A 205 -17.88 -18.45 7.69
N ASP A 206 -17.14 -18.53 8.80
CA ASP A 206 -17.41 -19.50 9.89
C ASP A 206 -18.42 -18.99 10.92
N VAL A 207 -18.64 -17.67 11.00
CA VAL A 207 -19.47 -17.04 12.02
C VAL A 207 -20.75 -16.48 11.42
N ASP A 208 -21.87 -17.19 11.54
CA ASP A 208 -23.15 -16.78 10.94
C ASP A 208 -23.71 -15.47 11.53
N ASP A 209 -23.55 -15.21 12.82
CA ASP A 209 -24.08 -14.02 13.47
C ASP A 209 -23.20 -12.79 13.22
N ALA A 210 -23.75 -11.76 12.55
CA ALA A 210 -23.03 -10.53 12.24
C ALA A 210 -22.46 -9.84 13.50
N ASP A 211 -23.21 -9.88 14.60
CA ASP A 211 -22.81 -9.31 15.89
C ASP A 211 -21.60 -10.04 16.49
N GLN A 212 -21.55 -11.37 16.37
CA GLN A 212 -20.42 -12.18 16.78
C GLN A 212 -19.23 -12.02 15.82
N ALA A 213 -19.48 -11.86 14.52
CA ALA A 213 -18.43 -11.62 13.54
C ALA A 213 -17.68 -10.33 13.82
N VAL A 214 -18.37 -9.20 14.05
CA VAL A 214 -17.71 -7.93 14.42
C VAL A 214 -16.93 -8.02 15.73
N ARG A 215 -17.46 -8.76 16.72
CA ARG A 215 -16.74 -9.01 17.99
C ARG A 215 -15.44 -9.79 17.75
N ASN A 216 -15.51 -10.89 17.00
CA ASN A 216 -14.35 -11.72 16.70
C ASN A 216 -13.28 -10.96 15.92
N LEU A 217 -13.68 -10.13 14.94
CA LEU A 217 -12.75 -9.30 14.17
C LEU A 217 -12.01 -8.29 15.06
N ILE A 218 -12.73 -7.60 15.94
CA ILE A 218 -12.14 -6.66 16.92
C ILE A 218 -11.20 -7.40 17.88
N ASP A 219 -11.63 -8.54 18.42
CA ASP A 219 -10.79 -9.35 19.32
C ASP A 219 -9.50 -9.81 18.64
N LEU A 220 -9.56 -10.18 17.36
CA LEU A 220 -8.39 -10.57 16.59
C LEU A 220 -7.44 -9.40 16.34
N ALA A 221 -7.97 -8.21 16.01
CA ALA A 221 -7.16 -7.01 15.85
C ALA A 221 -6.47 -6.61 17.17
N ASN A 222 -7.19 -6.68 18.28
CA ASN A 222 -6.64 -6.45 19.62
C ASN A 222 -5.59 -7.48 20.02
N ARG A 223 -5.76 -8.77 19.66
CA ARG A 223 -4.73 -9.81 19.83
C ARG A 223 -3.50 -9.58 18.94
N GLY A 224 -3.68 -8.93 17.79
CA GLY A 224 -2.60 -8.45 16.92
C GLY A 224 -1.84 -7.25 17.49
N GLY A 225 -2.19 -6.78 18.68
CA GLY A 225 -1.55 -5.66 19.38
C GLY A 225 -2.40 -4.41 19.46
N GLY A 226 -3.53 -4.34 18.73
CA GLY A 226 -4.45 -3.20 18.74
C GLY A 226 -3.77 -1.83 18.59
N PRO A 227 -2.96 -1.61 17.54
CA PRO A 227 -2.15 -0.40 17.44
C PRO A 227 -2.96 0.87 17.13
N ASP A 228 -4.21 0.70 16.69
CA ASP A 228 -5.11 1.78 16.28
C ASP A 228 -6.54 1.57 16.78
N ASN A 229 -7.41 2.57 16.55
CA ASN A 229 -8.85 2.43 16.66
C ASN A 229 -9.35 1.38 15.66
N ILE A 230 -10.27 0.52 16.10
CA ILE A 230 -10.76 -0.61 15.30
C ILE A 230 -12.26 -0.50 15.16
N THR A 231 -12.73 -0.23 13.95
CA THR A 231 -14.16 -0.09 13.66
C THR A 231 -14.57 -1.01 12.53
N CYS A 232 -15.68 -1.73 12.71
CA CYS A 232 -16.17 -2.72 11.78
C CYS A 232 -17.70 -2.69 11.71
N VAL A 233 -18.23 -2.82 10.49
CA VAL A 233 -19.65 -3.02 10.22
C VAL A 233 -19.80 -4.25 9.33
N VAL A 234 -20.55 -5.25 9.78
CA VAL A 234 -20.89 -6.44 8.99
C VAL A 234 -22.37 -6.39 8.63
N ALA A 235 -22.72 -6.70 7.39
CA ALA A 235 -24.09 -6.75 6.93
C ALA A 235 -24.38 -7.93 5.99
N ASP A 236 -25.48 -8.62 6.26
CA ASP A 236 -25.98 -9.77 5.51
C ASP A 236 -27.18 -9.37 4.67
N VAL A 237 -27.11 -9.61 3.38
CA VAL A 237 -28.24 -9.40 2.47
C VAL A 237 -29.20 -10.58 2.58
N VAL A 238 -30.41 -10.27 3.05
CA VAL A 238 -31.47 -11.25 3.28
C VAL A 238 -32.69 -10.92 2.42
N ASP A 239 -33.45 -11.95 2.04
CA ASP A 239 -34.80 -11.76 1.52
C ASP A 239 -35.73 -11.49 2.70
N LEU A 240 -36.31 -10.30 2.74
CA LEU A 240 -37.27 -9.93 3.78
C LEU A 240 -38.69 -10.42 3.44
N GLY A 241 -38.93 -10.94 2.24
CA GLY A 241 -40.27 -11.35 1.82
C GLY A 241 -41.27 -10.19 1.91
N GLN A 242 -42.47 -10.42 2.47
CA GLN A 242 -43.46 -9.36 2.74
C GLN A 242 -43.20 -8.61 4.07
N GLN A 243 -42.14 -8.95 4.81
CA GLN A 243 -41.82 -8.29 6.07
C GLN A 243 -41.02 -7.01 5.75
N GLN A 244 -41.42 -5.90 6.36
CA GLN A 244 -40.67 -4.66 6.27
C GLN A 244 -39.29 -4.86 6.93
N PRO A 245 -38.21 -4.23 6.41
CA PRO A 245 -36.92 -4.25 7.08
C PRO A 245 -37.10 -3.88 8.55
N PRO A 246 -36.34 -4.47 9.50
CA PRO A 246 -36.45 -4.11 10.90
C PRO A 246 -36.29 -2.59 11.03
N THR A 247 -37.39 -1.90 11.35
CA THR A 247 -37.48 -0.43 11.47
C THR A 247 -36.89 0.03 12.81
N GLY A 248 -35.75 -0.53 13.19
CA GLY A 248 -34.97 -0.04 14.31
C GLY A 248 -34.26 1.25 13.88
N PRO A 249 -34.12 2.25 14.79
CA PRO A 249 -33.25 3.38 14.49
C PRO A 249 -31.85 2.84 14.22
N GLY A 250 -31.24 3.25 13.11
CA GLY A 250 -29.87 2.87 12.82
C GLY A 250 -28.93 3.30 13.96
N ARG A 251 -27.83 2.57 14.10
CA ARG A 251 -26.94 2.67 15.25
C ARG A 251 -25.62 3.31 14.83
N ALA A 252 -25.27 4.41 15.49
CA ALA A 252 -23.93 4.98 15.45
C ALA A 252 -23.02 4.31 16.51
N VAL A 253 -21.75 4.14 16.18
CA VAL A 253 -20.68 3.65 17.08
C VAL A 253 -19.44 4.53 16.94
N GLY A 254 -18.48 4.42 17.87
CA GLY A 254 -17.29 5.27 17.89
C GLY A 254 -17.60 6.69 18.36
N ALA A 255 -16.88 7.69 17.85
CA ALA A 255 -17.09 9.10 18.21
C ALA A 255 -18.51 9.58 17.89
N ALA A 256 -19.10 9.13 16.77
CA ALA A 256 -20.48 9.44 16.39
C ALA A 256 -21.55 8.91 17.37
N ALA A 257 -21.24 7.93 18.23
CA ALA A 257 -22.21 7.44 19.24
C ALA A 257 -22.55 8.50 20.30
N ASN A 258 -21.62 9.43 20.54
CA ASN A 258 -21.76 10.49 21.55
C ASN A 258 -22.28 11.81 20.94
N ALA A 259 -22.46 11.87 19.61
CA ALA A 259 -23.03 13.03 18.93
C ALA A 259 -24.55 13.04 19.14
N THR A 260 -25.03 13.86 20.08
CA THR A 260 -26.46 14.11 20.24
C THR A 260 -27.06 14.61 18.92
N PRO A 261 -28.20 14.06 18.44
CA PRO A 261 -28.89 14.63 17.29
C PRO A 261 -29.23 16.09 17.59
N ALA A 262 -28.81 17.00 16.72
CA ALA A 262 -29.24 18.39 16.78
C ALA A 262 -30.76 18.42 16.55
N SER A 263 -31.53 18.47 17.63
CA SER A 263 -32.98 18.68 17.59
C SER A 263 -33.26 20.04 16.92
N GLU A 264 -34.14 20.02 15.92
CA GLU A 264 -34.66 21.20 15.23
C GLU A 264 -35.11 22.29 16.23
N PRO A 265 -34.92 23.58 15.90
CA PRO A 265 -35.28 24.65 16.81
C PRO A 265 -36.81 24.73 16.95
N PRO A 266 -37.38 24.61 18.17
CA PRO A 266 -38.79 24.92 18.36
C PRO A 266 -38.98 26.42 18.19
N GLY A 267 -39.93 26.80 17.35
CA GLY A 267 -40.21 28.18 17.03
C GLY A 267 -40.59 29.05 18.23
N GLY A 268 -40.16 30.32 18.17
CA GLY A 268 -40.90 31.48 18.65
C GLY A 268 -40.86 31.81 20.15
N GLY A 269 -39.92 32.68 20.55
CA GLY A 269 -40.00 33.48 21.79
C GLY A 269 -38.72 34.28 22.06
N PRO A 270 -38.76 35.62 22.23
CA PRO A 270 -37.54 36.41 22.36
C PRO A 270 -37.05 36.45 23.81
N GLY A 271 -35.83 35.96 24.04
CA GLY A 271 -35.12 36.23 25.29
C GLY A 271 -34.05 35.21 25.65
N GLY A 272 -32.79 35.64 25.58
CA GLY A 272 -31.75 35.18 26.52
C GLY A 272 -30.79 34.09 26.04
N ALA A 273 -29.55 34.53 25.79
CA ALA A 273 -28.28 33.80 25.92
C ALA A 273 -27.97 32.61 24.99
N ALA A 274 -26.83 32.73 24.32
CA ALA A 274 -26.19 31.70 23.50
C ALA A 274 -25.75 30.48 24.35
N PRO A 275 -25.88 29.23 23.85
CA PRO A 275 -25.35 28.07 24.53
C PRO A 275 -23.86 27.92 24.21
N THR A 276 -23.04 28.00 25.26
CA THR A 276 -21.62 27.66 25.30
C THR A 276 -21.41 26.15 25.31
N ALA A 277 -20.38 25.69 24.58
CA ALA A 277 -19.54 24.50 24.74
C ALA A 277 -20.18 23.20 25.29
N VAL A 278 -20.11 22.16 24.46
CA VAL A 278 -20.60 20.79 24.64
C VAL A 278 -20.17 20.16 25.98
N ASP A 279 -21.14 19.70 26.76
CA ASP A 279 -20.97 19.09 28.08
C ASP A 279 -20.69 17.57 27.94
N THR A 280 -19.48 17.21 27.47
CA THR A 280 -18.99 15.82 27.45
C THR A 280 -18.16 15.51 28.71
N PRO A 281 -18.04 14.22 29.12
CA PRO A 281 -17.12 13.82 30.19
C PRO A 281 -15.66 14.23 29.91
N ALA A 282 -15.26 14.22 28.63
CA ALA A 282 -13.97 14.73 28.17
C ALA A 282 -13.87 16.27 28.28
N GLY A 283 -14.95 17.00 27.97
CA GLY A 283 -15.05 18.44 28.15
C GLY A 283 -14.95 18.86 29.62
N ARG A 284 -15.55 18.10 30.55
CA ARG A 284 -15.37 18.31 31.99
C ARG A 284 -13.96 17.98 32.46
N ALA A 285 -13.33 16.94 31.92
CA ALA A 285 -11.94 16.60 32.23
C ALA A 285 -10.95 17.68 31.75
N ALA A 286 -11.22 18.31 30.61
CA ALA A 286 -10.45 19.45 30.10
C ALA A 286 -10.62 20.70 30.99
N GLN A 287 -11.84 21.02 31.41
CA GLN A 287 -12.12 22.15 32.32
C GLN A 287 -11.54 21.96 33.73
N LEU A 288 -11.38 20.71 34.19
CA LEU A 288 -10.72 20.40 35.47
C LEU A 288 -9.19 20.56 35.42
N ARG A 289 -8.56 20.46 34.23
CA ARG A 289 -7.13 20.76 34.07
C ARG A 289 -6.82 22.25 34.16
N ASP A 290 -7.79 23.11 33.84
CA ASP A 290 -7.65 24.57 33.88
C ASP A 290 -7.86 25.21 35.27
N THR A 291 -8.18 24.42 36.31
CA THR A 291 -8.47 24.94 37.67
C THR A 291 -7.50 24.47 38.76
N MET A 292 -6.41 23.80 38.41
CA MET A 292 -5.34 23.48 39.37
C MET A 292 -4.10 24.34 39.10
N PRO A 293 -3.65 25.19 40.05
CA PRO A 293 -2.33 25.80 39.96
C PRO A 293 -1.28 24.69 39.97
N GLN A 294 -0.54 24.55 38.87
CA GLN A 294 0.68 23.74 38.87
C GLN A 294 1.64 24.35 39.92
N PRO A 295 2.26 23.53 40.80
CA PRO A 295 3.30 24.03 41.69
C PRO A 295 4.46 24.57 40.83
N PRO A 296 5.07 25.72 41.18
CA PRO A 296 6.15 26.29 40.39
C PRO A 296 7.33 25.33 40.41
N VAL A 297 7.62 24.71 39.27
CA VAL A 297 8.89 24.02 39.04
C VAL A 297 9.95 25.09 38.87
N ALA A 298 10.77 25.26 39.90
CA ALA A 298 11.98 26.06 39.84
C ALA A 298 12.95 25.38 38.87
N VAL A 299 13.10 25.95 37.67
CA VAL A 299 14.30 25.74 36.86
C VAL A 299 15.37 26.69 37.38
N ASP A 300 16.37 26.10 38.01
CA ASP A 300 17.56 26.77 38.52
C ASP A 300 18.43 27.20 37.32
N GLU A 301 18.24 28.42 36.84
CA GLU A 301 19.08 29.00 35.77
C GLU A 301 20.25 29.75 36.41
N MET A 302 21.37 29.04 36.52
CA MET A 302 22.62 29.47 37.12
C MET A 302 23.18 30.74 36.45
N PRO A 303 23.75 31.70 37.21
CA PRO A 303 24.28 32.95 36.66
C PRO A 303 25.53 32.71 35.81
N PRO A 304 25.85 33.57 34.82
CA PRO A 304 27.12 33.47 34.11
C PRO A 304 28.30 33.73 35.06
N PRO A 305 29.43 33.02 34.89
CA PRO A 305 30.62 33.23 35.72
C PRO A 305 31.28 34.59 35.43
N PRO A 306 31.93 35.20 36.44
CA PRO A 306 32.70 36.43 36.25
C PRO A 306 33.99 36.13 35.47
N ALA A 307 34.38 37.03 34.55
CA ALA A 307 35.72 37.03 34.01
C ALA A 307 36.71 37.51 35.09
N GLY A 308 37.62 36.61 35.48
CA GLY A 308 38.83 36.94 36.25
C GLY A 308 39.91 37.61 35.39
N PRO A 309 40.99 38.11 36.03
CA PRO A 309 41.79 39.24 35.55
C PRO A 309 42.93 38.85 34.60
N MET A 310 43.35 39.80 33.75
CA MET A 310 44.68 39.77 33.13
C MET A 310 45.72 40.39 34.07
N ASN A 311 46.89 39.74 34.06
CA ASN A 311 48.07 39.97 34.89
C ASN A 311 48.63 41.40 34.83
N GLU A 312 49.06 41.90 35.98
CA GLU A 312 50.09 42.95 36.12
C GLU A 312 51.50 42.39 35.80
N PRO A 313 52.48 43.29 35.63
CA PRO A 313 53.59 43.22 36.58
C PRO A 313 53.95 44.58 37.22
N MET A 314 54.11 44.49 38.54
CA MET A 314 55.08 45.14 39.43
C MET A 314 55.58 46.57 39.15
N GLY A 315 55.39 47.45 40.15
CA GLY A 315 56.34 48.53 40.42
C GLY A 315 55.92 49.59 41.44
N ALA A 316 56.42 49.44 42.68
CA ALA A 316 56.72 50.48 43.70
C ALA A 316 55.59 51.07 44.59
N ALA A 317 56.00 51.39 45.83
CA ALA A 317 55.24 51.60 47.07
C ALA A 317 55.18 53.11 47.51
N PRO A 318 54.93 53.47 48.80
CA PRO A 318 53.66 53.63 49.60
C PRO A 318 53.52 55.11 50.13
N PRO A 319 52.89 55.54 51.27
CA PRO A 319 51.93 54.98 52.26
C PRO A 319 50.71 55.96 52.55
N PRO A 320 50.15 56.13 53.77
CA PRO A 320 48.88 55.52 54.25
C PRO A 320 47.76 56.53 54.65
N GLY A 321 46.54 56.05 54.91
CA GLY A 321 45.59 56.80 55.75
C GLY A 321 44.09 56.47 55.64
N THR A 322 43.55 55.97 56.76
CA THR A 322 42.20 56.24 57.32
C THR A 322 40.92 55.80 56.57
N MET A 323 40.24 54.83 57.19
CA MET A 323 38.78 54.63 57.23
C MET A 323 38.06 55.84 57.91
N PRO A 324 36.70 55.93 57.99
CA PRO A 324 35.62 55.26 57.24
C PRO A 324 34.46 56.22 56.82
N GLN A 325 33.43 55.63 56.16
CA GLN A 325 31.97 55.88 56.32
C GLN A 325 31.14 56.30 55.09
N PRO A 326 29.84 55.89 55.03
CA PRO A 326 29.09 55.67 53.80
C PRO A 326 28.05 56.77 53.53
N MET A 327 27.66 56.97 52.27
CA MET A 327 26.41 57.68 51.96
C MET A 327 25.89 57.43 50.53
N SER A 328 24.74 56.77 50.49
CA SER A 328 23.49 57.11 49.79
C SER A 328 23.45 57.66 48.35
N ARG A 329 22.36 57.23 47.69
CA ARG A 329 21.60 57.83 46.56
C ARG A 329 22.14 57.53 45.16
N ARG A 330 21.41 56.70 44.41
CA ARG A 330 20.20 57.00 43.60
C ARG A 330 20.55 57.67 42.27
N ASP A 331 20.14 56.93 41.24
CA ASP A 331 19.58 57.37 39.97
C ASP A 331 20.49 57.57 38.74
N GLU A 332 19.94 56.97 37.67
CA GLU A 332 20.09 57.24 36.24
C GLU A 332 21.31 56.68 35.49
N ARG A 333 21.02 55.66 34.66
CA ARG A 333 21.60 55.59 33.31
C ARG A 333 20.52 55.40 32.25
N ARG A 334 20.48 56.40 31.37
CA ARG A 334 19.82 56.43 30.07
C ARG A 334 20.78 55.88 29.00
N ALA A 335 20.23 55.02 28.14
CA ALA A 335 20.45 54.84 26.70
C ALA A 335 21.88 54.77 26.10
N THR A 336 22.09 53.71 25.31
CA THR A 336 22.60 53.61 23.92
C THR A 336 23.19 52.20 23.75
N GLY A 337 23.07 51.44 22.66
CA GLY A 337 22.69 51.66 21.27
C GLY A 337 23.43 50.56 20.50
N GLY A 338 22.71 49.83 19.63
CA GLY A 338 23.10 48.52 19.10
C GLY A 338 24.25 48.46 18.10
N GLY A 339 24.60 47.22 17.74
CA GLY A 339 25.32 46.88 16.52
C GLY A 339 26.03 45.54 16.58
N ILE A 340 25.52 44.54 15.84
CA ILE A 340 26.23 43.53 14.99
C ILE A 340 25.22 42.39 14.70
N ARG A 341 24.52 42.50 13.56
CA ARG A 341 23.48 41.56 13.08
C ARG A 341 23.87 40.93 11.73
N ARG A 342 25.17 40.89 11.40
CA ARG A 342 25.68 40.57 10.05
C ARG A 342 26.33 39.19 9.89
N TRP A 343 26.63 38.46 10.97
CA TRP A 343 27.35 37.18 10.88
C TRP A 343 26.46 35.92 10.97
N THR A 344 25.25 36.06 11.51
CA THR A 344 24.32 34.93 11.64
C THR A 344 23.75 34.44 10.29
N TRP A 345 23.67 35.31 9.28
CA TRP A 345 23.12 34.93 7.97
C TRP A 345 24.07 34.06 7.13
N LEU A 346 25.39 34.16 7.32
CA LEU A 346 26.37 33.37 6.54
C LEU A 346 26.44 31.89 6.96
N ILE A 347 26.16 31.60 8.24
CA ILE A 347 26.18 30.23 8.77
C ILE A 347 24.92 29.48 8.32
N VAL A 348 23.77 30.16 8.30
CA VAL A 348 22.50 29.58 7.84
C VAL A 348 22.53 29.27 6.35
N THR A 349 23.06 30.17 5.52
CA THR A 349 23.16 29.93 4.07
C THR A 349 24.15 28.82 3.72
N ALA A 350 25.29 28.71 4.42
CA ALA A 350 26.23 27.61 4.24
C ALA A 350 25.59 26.24 4.58
N GLY A 351 24.80 26.17 5.66
CA GLY A 351 24.08 24.95 6.04
C GLY A 351 23.05 24.51 4.99
N VAL A 352 22.28 25.45 4.44
CA VAL A 352 21.29 25.17 3.40
C VAL A 352 21.93 24.65 2.11
N VAL A 353 23.08 25.19 1.71
CA VAL A 353 23.79 24.74 0.50
C VAL A 353 24.32 23.31 0.66
N VAL A 354 24.83 22.94 1.84
CA VAL A 354 25.30 21.57 2.11
C VAL A 354 24.13 20.58 2.07
N ILE A 355 22.99 20.93 2.68
CA ILE A 355 21.78 20.08 2.64
C ILE A 355 21.27 19.92 1.21
N ALA A 356 21.26 21.00 0.42
CA ALA A 356 20.84 20.95 -0.99
C ALA A 356 21.78 20.07 -1.84
N LEU A 357 23.10 20.10 -1.59
CA LEU A 357 24.06 19.24 -2.29
C LEU A 357 23.90 17.77 -1.90
N ILE A 358 23.60 17.47 -0.63
CA ILE A 358 23.33 16.09 -0.17
C ILE A 358 22.01 15.57 -0.76
N ALA A 359 20.94 16.38 -0.72
CA ALA A 359 19.65 16.02 -1.30
C ALA A 359 19.74 15.84 -2.83
N GLY A 360 20.47 16.72 -3.50
CA GLY A 360 20.76 16.63 -4.93
C GLY A 360 21.56 15.37 -5.28
N GLY A 361 22.62 15.07 -4.51
CA GLY A 361 23.41 13.84 -4.68
C GLY A 361 22.56 12.58 -4.47
N PHE A 362 21.68 12.58 -3.46
CA PHE A 362 20.77 11.47 -3.20
C PHE A 362 19.74 11.27 -4.32
N ALA A 363 19.17 12.36 -4.84
CA ALA A 363 18.23 12.32 -5.96
C ALA A 363 18.88 11.78 -7.24
N VAL A 364 20.13 12.19 -7.52
CA VAL A 364 20.90 11.69 -8.68
C VAL A 364 21.20 10.19 -8.52
N VAL A 365 21.63 9.74 -7.33
CA VAL A 365 21.87 8.30 -7.08
C VAL A 365 20.57 7.49 -7.22
N ARG A 366 19.44 8.00 -6.73
CA ARG A 366 18.12 7.36 -6.88
C ARG A 366 17.66 7.29 -8.33
N TYR A 367 17.87 8.35 -9.10
CA TYR A 367 17.55 8.41 -10.52
C TYR A 367 18.40 7.40 -11.32
N LEU A 368 19.70 7.29 -11.02
CA LEU A 368 20.61 6.35 -11.69
C LEU A 368 20.37 4.87 -11.32
N GLN A 369 19.70 4.58 -10.20
CA GLN A 369 19.38 3.21 -9.75
C GLN A 369 18.02 2.69 -10.30
N GLY A 370 17.26 3.50 -11.03
CA GLY A 370 15.95 3.13 -11.57
C GLY A 370 15.99 2.28 -12.85
N GLY A 371 17.12 2.24 -13.55
CA GLY A 371 17.26 1.53 -14.82
C GLY A 371 17.34 0.00 -14.70
N TYR A 372 17.08 -0.69 -15.80
CA TYR A 372 17.38 -2.11 -15.95
C TYR A 372 18.34 -2.26 -17.13
N TYR A 373 19.22 -3.25 -17.09
CA TYR A 373 20.03 -3.62 -18.24
C TYR A 373 20.22 -5.12 -18.27
N ILE A 374 20.42 -5.67 -19.47
CA ILE A 374 20.75 -7.08 -19.66
C ILE A 374 22.25 -7.17 -19.93
N GLY A 375 22.93 -8.05 -19.19
CA GLY A 375 24.36 -8.29 -19.32
C GLY A 375 24.70 -9.77 -19.37
N ALA A 376 25.96 -10.06 -19.65
CA ALA A 376 26.48 -11.42 -19.66
C ALA A 376 27.18 -11.76 -18.33
N GLU A 377 26.82 -12.90 -17.74
CA GLU A 377 27.55 -13.47 -16.60
C GLU A 377 27.63 -14.99 -16.76
N ASN A 378 28.84 -15.55 -16.64
CA ASN A 378 29.08 -17.00 -16.80
C ASN A 378 28.51 -17.59 -18.11
N GLY A 379 28.53 -16.81 -19.20
CA GLY A 379 28.00 -17.22 -20.51
C GLY A 379 26.47 -17.25 -20.60
N GLN A 380 25.75 -16.69 -19.63
CA GLN A 380 24.30 -16.56 -19.59
C GLN A 380 23.86 -15.10 -19.64
N ALA A 381 22.69 -14.85 -20.21
CA ALA A 381 22.05 -13.54 -20.16
C ALA A 381 21.44 -13.36 -18.76
N VAL A 382 21.86 -12.31 -18.05
CA VAL A 382 21.41 -11.97 -16.70
C VAL A 382 20.83 -10.57 -16.72
N LEU A 383 19.67 -10.41 -16.08
CA LEU A 383 19.04 -9.12 -15.89
C LEU A 383 19.61 -8.44 -14.64
N PHE A 384 20.05 -7.20 -14.77
CA PHE A 384 20.53 -6.36 -13.68
C PHE A 384 19.62 -5.14 -13.49
N ARG A 385 19.52 -4.68 -12.25
CA ARG A 385 18.86 -3.44 -11.85
C ARG A 385 19.93 -2.41 -11.47
N GLY A 386 19.85 -1.23 -12.06
CA GLY A 386 20.83 -0.15 -11.95
C GLY A 386 21.37 0.27 -13.32
N THR A 387 22.55 0.88 -13.32
CA THR A 387 23.25 1.31 -14.54
C THR A 387 24.40 0.37 -14.88
N PRO A 388 24.70 0.13 -16.18
CA PRO A 388 25.89 -0.64 -16.58
C PRO A 388 27.21 0.11 -16.31
N GLN A 389 27.17 1.40 -15.95
CA GLN A 389 28.37 2.20 -15.68
C GLN A 389 29.06 1.79 -14.37
N LYS A 390 30.39 1.61 -14.43
CA LYS A 390 31.22 1.27 -13.27
C LYS A 390 31.76 2.55 -12.63
N VAL A 391 31.35 2.83 -11.40
CA VAL A 391 31.95 3.89 -10.57
C VAL A 391 32.88 3.26 -9.52
N PRO A 392 34.14 3.73 -9.37
CA PRO A 392 35.09 3.15 -8.42
C PRO A 392 34.56 3.17 -6.98
N GLY A 393 34.53 2.00 -6.33
CA GLY A 393 34.20 1.86 -4.91
C GLY A 393 32.70 1.79 -4.55
N LEU A 394 31.78 1.88 -5.52
CA LEU A 394 30.33 1.81 -5.27
C LEU A 394 29.65 0.79 -6.20
N PRO A 395 28.98 -0.25 -5.67
CA PRO A 395 28.18 -1.16 -6.50
C PRO A 395 26.89 -0.43 -6.93
N LEU A 396 26.87 0.05 -8.18
CA LEU A 396 25.72 0.78 -8.75
C LEU A 396 24.68 -0.11 -9.44
N SER A 397 24.93 -1.41 -9.49
CA SER A 397 23.98 -2.39 -10.01
C SER A 397 23.94 -3.66 -9.16
N LYS A 398 22.78 -4.30 -9.14
CA LYS A 398 22.55 -5.60 -8.50
C LYS A 398 21.78 -6.51 -9.47
N LYS A 399 21.94 -7.82 -9.34
CA LYS A 399 21.11 -8.77 -10.11
C LYS A 399 19.64 -8.51 -9.81
N ALA A 400 18.81 -8.49 -10.84
CA ALA A 400 17.35 -8.43 -10.67
C ALA A 400 16.87 -9.68 -9.93
N ALA A 401 15.66 -9.60 -9.34
CA ALA A 401 15.10 -10.68 -8.53
C ALA A 401 15.05 -12.00 -9.32
N GLN A 402 15.18 -13.13 -8.62
CA GLN A 402 15.24 -14.46 -9.24
C GLN A 402 14.02 -14.76 -10.14
N ARG A 403 12.84 -14.21 -9.82
CA ARG A 403 11.61 -14.32 -10.60
C ARG A 403 11.67 -13.61 -11.97
N ASP A 404 12.46 -12.56 -12.06
CA ASP A 404 12.64 -11.75 -13.27
C ASP A 404 13.80 -12.26 -14.14
N GLN A 405 14.60 -13.19 -13.61
CA GLN A 405 15.67 -13.83 -14.37
C GLN A 405 15.10 -14.79 -15.43
N PRO A 406 15.81 -15.00 -16.55
CA PRO A 406 15.40 -16.00 -17.52
C PRO A 406 15.34 -17.39 -16.89
N ASN A 407 14.13 -17.96 -16.80
CA ASN A 407 13.89 -19.35 -16.44
C ASN A 407 13.16 -20.05 -17.61
N PRO A 408 13.76 -21.06 -18.27
CA PRO A 408 15.14 -21.55 -18.05
C PRO A 408 16.21 -20.51 -18.44
N PRO A 409 17.46 -20.63 -17.93
CA PRO A 409 18.55 -19.70 -18.27
C PRO A 409 18.83 -19.65 -19.77
N ILE A 410 19.02 -18.43 -20.30
CA ILE A 410 19.34 -18.21 -21.71
C ILE A 410 20.86 -18.16 -21.85
N LEU A 411 21.43 -19.11 -22.58
CA LEU A 411 22.85 -19.11 -22.91
C LEU A 411 23.13 -18.10 -24.01
N LEU A 412 24.23 -17.35 -23.91
CA LEU A 412 24.66 -16.42 -24.97
C LEU A 412 24.91 -17.15 -26.29
N ALA A 413 25.39 -18.39 -26.22
CA ALA A 413 25.56 -19.23 -27.40
C ALA A 413 24.25 -19.43 -28.15
N ASP A 414 23.10 -19.41 -27.46
CA ASP A 414 21.75 -19.67 -27.99
C ASP A 414 21.07 -18.44 -28.55
N LEU A 415 21.73 -17.28 -28.51
CA LEU A 415 21.23 -16.07 -29.13
C LEU A 415 21.80 -15.88 -30.55
N PRO A 416 21.08 -15.17 -31.43
CA PRO A 416 21.63 -14.59 -32.65
C PRO A 416 22.91 -13.80 -32.38
N VAL A 417 23.84 -13.75 -33.33
CA VAL A 417 25.17 -13.16 -33.15
C VAL A 417 25.10 -11.69 -32.71
N ASP A 418 24.20 -10.93 -33.31
CA ASP A 418 23.93 -9.52 -32.96
C ASP A 418 23.40 -9.36 -31.53
N ARG A 419 22.49 -10.24 -31.10
CA ARG A 419 21.91 -10.21 -29.76
C ARG A 419 22.86 -10.72 -28.69
N ALA A 420 23.64 -11.76 -28.99
CA ALA A 420 24.68 -12.26 -28.11
C ALA A 420 25.73 -11.16 -27.84
N GLN A 421 26.13 -10.42 -28.88
CA GLN A 421 27.06 -9.30 -28.75
C GLN A 421 26.45 -8.15 -27.92
N ALA A 422 25.20 -7.76 -28.18
CA ALA A 422 24.52 -6.74 -27.38
C ALA A 422 24.45 -7.11 -25.89
N VAL A 423 24.17 -8.38 -25.56
CA VAL A 423 24.16 -8.86 -24.17
C VAL A 423 25.57 -8.84 -23.55
N GLN A 424 26.62 -9.13 -24.32
CA GLN A 424 28.01 -9.01 -23.85
C GLN A 424 28.40 -7.57 -23.57
N ASP A 425 28.01 -6.66 -24.45
CA ASP A 425 28.33 -5.22 -24.34
C ASP A 425 27.48 -4.52 -23.28
N THR A 426 26.47 -5.21 -22.75
CA THR A 426 25.42 -4.71 -21.86
C THR A 426 24.57 -3.63 -22.51
N TYR A 427 23.24 -3.76 -22.45
CA TYR A 427 22.35 -2.75 -22.99
C TYR A 427 21.19 -2.48 -22.04
N GLU A 428 20.82 -1.20 -21.97
CA GLU A 428 19.73 -0.73 -21.12
C GLU A 428 18.38 -1.17 -21.69
N VAL A 429 17.49 -1.56 -20.79
CA VAL A 429 16.13 -2.02 -21.09
C VAL A 429 15.13 -1.28 -20.21
N LYS A 430 13.92 -1.09 -20.73
CA LYS A 430 12.87 -0.32 -20.06
C LYS A 430 12.28 -1.00 -18.82
N GLY A 431 12.57 -2.28 -18.60
CA GLY A 431 12.07 -3.04 -17.45
C GLY A 431 12.33 -4.55 -17.58
N PRO A 432 11.91 -5.34 -16.56
CA PRO A 432 12.15 -6.79 -16.51
C PRO A 432 11.46 -7.57 -17.63
N ALA A 433 10.36 -7.04 -18.19
CA ALA A 433 9.65 -7.64 -19.32
C ALA A 433 10.52 -7.79 -20.59
N ALA A 434 11.62 -7.03 -20.72
CA ALA A 434 12.54 -7.13 -21.85
C ALA A 434 13.23 -8.51 -21.95
N VAL A 435 13.24 -9.29 -20.87
CA VAL A 435 13.68 -10.69 -20.91
C VAL A 435 12.78 -11.54 -21.82
N ASN A 436 11.49 -11.21 -21.96
CA ASN A 436 10.58 -11.91 -22.87
C ASN A 436 10.93 -11.64 -24.34
N ASP A 437 11.36 -10.42 -24.66
CA ASP A 437 11.84 -10.08 -26.00
C ASP A 437 13.10 -10.88 -26.33
N LEU A 438 13.99 -11.08 -25.35
CA LEU A 438 15.17 -11.91 -25.51
C LEU A 438 14.80 -13.39 -25.70
N LYS A 439 13.81 -13.91 -24.95
CA LYS A 439 13.28 -15.28 -25.12
C LYS A 439 12.70 -15.51 -26.51
N ALA A 440 12.04 -14.51 -27.10
CA ALA A 440 11.39 -14.63 -28.40
C ALA A 440 12.39 -14.84 -29.55
N VAL A 441 13.61 -14.34 -29.40
CA VAL A 441 14.66 -14.40 -30.44
C VAL A 441 15.67 -15.53 -30.23
N VAL A 442 15.51 -16.38 -29.21
CA VAL A 442 16.43 -17.50 -28.93
C VAL A 442 16.44 -18.51 -30.08
N CYS A 443 17.63 -18.91 -30.48
CA CYS A 443 17.86 -19.98 -31.45
C CYS A 443 17.47 -21.32 -30.83
N LYS A 444 16.46 -21.95 -31.40
CA LYS A 444 15.88 -23.20 -30.93
C LYS A 444 16.66 -24.39 -31.47
N TYR A 445 16.61 -25.47 -30.71
CA TYR A 445 17.18 -26.77 -31.06
C TYR A 445 16.05 -27.68 -31.52
N SER A 446 16.24 -28.37 -32.65
CA SER A 446 15.27 -29.32 -33.17
C SER A 446 15.86 -30.71 -33.36
N LEU A 447 15.04 -31.73 -33.16
CA LEU A 447 15.38 -33.10 -33.56
C LEU A 447 14.91 -33.33 -34.99
N GLN A 448 15.86 -33.68 -35.84
CA GLN A 448 15.67 -33.79 -37.29
C GLN A 448 16.20 -35.13 -37.77
N GLN A 449 15.71 -35.61 -38.91
CA GLN A 449 16.27 -36.77 -39.58
C GLN A 449 17.32 -36.35 -40.60
N GLU A 450 18.52 -36.93 -40.51
CA GLU A 450 19.57 -36.76 -41.52
C GLU A 450 20.32 -38.09 -41.71
N GLY A 451 20.40 -38.58 -42.94
CA GLY A 451 21.02 -39.89 -43.22
C GLY A 451 20.38 -41.07 -42.47
N GLY A 452 19.07 -40.98 -42.18
CA GLY A 452 18.32 -42.01 -41.43
C GLY A 452 18.48 -41.97 -39.92
N LYS A 453 19.38 -41.13 -39.38
CA LYS A 453 19.63 -40.98 -37.94
C LYS A 453 18.99 -39.71 -37.39
N VAL A 454 18.70 -39.73 -36.09
CA VAL A 454 18.21 -38.54 -35.37
C VAL A 454 19.40 -37.62 -35.08
N VAL A 455 19.29 -36.36 -35.50
CA VAL A 455 20.31 -35.33 -35.29
C VAL A 455 19.72 -34.13 -34.56
N ILE A 456 20.53 -33.47 -33.74
CA ILE A 456 20.17 -32.20 -33.09
C ILE A 456 20.72 -31.07 -33.95
N ILE A 457 19.83 -30.24 -34.48
CA ILE A 457 20.19 -29.06 -35.28
C ILE A 457 19.70 -27.80 -34.55
N LYS A 458 20.59 -26.83 -34.40
CA LYS A 458 20.28 -25.51 -33.86
C LYS A 458 19.93 -24.56 -34.99
N GLY A 459 18.92 -23.72 -34.79
CA GLY A 459 18.62 -22.59 -35.68
C GLY A 459 17.98 -22.97 -37.01
N ARG A 460 17.54 -24.23 -37.19
CA ARG A 460 16.91 -24.66 -38.44
C ARG A 460 15.62 -23.87 -38.68
N GLU A 461 15.47 -23.38 -39.91
CA GLU A 461 14.34 -22.54 -40.35
C GLU A 461 14.18 -21.20 -39.58
N GLN A 462 15.21 -20.77 -38.84
CA GLN A 462 15.22 -19.48 -38.16
C GLN A 462 16.15 -18.50 -38.89
N LYS A 463 15.59 -17.50 -39.58
CA LYS A 463 16.35 -16.54 -40.40
C LYS A 463 17.47 -15.81 -39.66
N SER A 464 17.28 -15.53 -38.38
CA SER A 464 18.24 -14.80 -37.53
C SER A 464 19.25 -15.71 -36.82
N CYS A 465 19.19 -17.02 -37.06
CA CYS A 465 20.07 -18.00 -36.42
C CYS A 465 20.92 -18.70 -37.46
N LYS A 466 22.22 -18.85 -37.18
CA LYS A 466 23.08 -19.68 -38.00
C LYS A 466 22.75 -21.14 -37.76
N GLU A 467 22.26 -21.83 -38.80
CA GLU A 467 22.00 -23.26 -38.71
C GLU A 467 23.31 -24.02 -38.43
N ALA A 468 23.28 -24.88 -37.42
CA ALA A 468 24.44 -25.66 -37.03
C ALA A 468 24.01 -27.05 -36.53
N LYS A 469 24.67 -28.08 -37.03
CA LYS A 469 24.52 -29.45 -36.55
C LYS A 469 25.29 -29.60 -35.24
N VAL A 470 24.57 -29.88 -34.16
CA VAL A 470 25.12 -29.90 -32.80
C VAL A 470 25.53 -31.31 -32.40
N LYS A 471 24.71 -32.31 -32.76
CA LYS A 471 24.94 -33.71 -32.39
C LYS A 471 24.31 -34.65 -33.40
N THR A 472 24.98 -35.75 -33.69
CA THR A 472 24.42 -36.88 -34.45
C THR A 472 24.26 -38.06 -33.50
N SER A 473 23.04 -38.58 -33.36
CA SER A 473 22.77 -39.77 -32.56
C SER A 473 23.03 -41.04 -33.35
N GLU A 474 23.29 -42.15 -32.67
CA GLU A 474 23.25 -43.50 -33.28
C GLU A 474 21.82 -44.01 -33.49
N LEU A 475 20.83 -43.37 -32.85
CA LEU A 475 19.42 -43.68 -32.96
C LEU A 475 18.93 -43.53 -34.41
N LYS A 476 18.48 -44.63 -35.01
CA LYS A 476 17.85 -44.59 -36.34
C LYS A 476 16.38 -44.20 -36.20
N THR A 477 15.92 -43.35 -37.10
CA THR A 477 14.53 -42.85 -37.10
C THR A 477 13.54 -43.99 -37.38
N ALA A 478 13.95 -45.00 -38.15
CA ALA A 478 13.15 -46.20 -38.45
C ALA A 478 12.96 -47.16 -37.25
N GLU A 479 13.74 -46.99 -36.17
CA GLU A 479 13.65 -47.83 -34.96
C GLU A 479 12.72 -47.20 -33.91
N LEU A 480 12.13 -46.03 -34.20
CA LEU A 480 11.20 -45.32 -33.33
C LEU A 480 9.75 -45.67 -33.66
N PRO A 481 8.82 -45.53 -32.69
CA PRO A 481 7.39 -45.58 -32.99
C PRO A 481 7.01 -44.61 -34.11
N GLN A 482 6.03 -44.98 -34.93
CA GLN A 482 5.67 -44.24 -36.14
C GLN A 482 5.39 -42.76 -35.86
N ALA A 483 4.67 -42.44 -34.78
CA ALA A 483 4.37 -41.06 -34.40
C ALA A 483 5.62 -40.23 -34.09
N ASP A 484 6.58 -40.81 -33.37
CA ASP A 484 7.85 -40.14 -33.02
C ASP A 484 8.79 -40.04 -34.21
N ALA A 485 8.84 -41.07 -35.06
CA ALA A 485 9.57 -41.07 -36.31
C ALA A 485 9.09 -39.92 -37.21
N ASP A 486 7.76 -39.83 -37.42
CA ASP A 486 7.15 -38.75 -38.21
C ASP A 486 7.42 -37.36 -37.60
N ALA A 487 7.36 -37.23 -36.28
CA ALA A 487 7.64 -35.97 -35.59
C ALA A 487 9.10 -35.53 -35.77
N VAL A 488 10.06 -36.46 -35.74
CA VAL A 488 11.48 -36.18 -36.02
C VAL A 488 11.70 -35.84 -37.49
N THR A 489 11.09 -36.58 -38.42
CA THR A 489 11.22 -36.29 -39.87
C THR A 489 10.65 -34.93 -40.23
N LYS A 490 9.53 -34.55 -39.60
CA LYS A 490 8.88 -33.23 -39.79
C LYS A 490 9.51 -32.12 -38.95
N GLY A 491 10.53 -32.40 -38.15
CA GLY A 491 11.19 -31.40 -37.29
C GLY A 491 10.29 -30.81 -36.21
N MET A 492 9.23 -31.51 -35.79
CA MET A 492 8.20 -30.99 -34.86
C MET A 492 8.72 -30.81 -33.43
N TYR A 493 9.78 -31.51 -33.06
CA TYR A 493 10.40 -31.38 -31.74
C TYR A 493 11.33 -30.16 -31.72
N SER A 494 10.93 -29.11 -31.01
CA SER A 494 11.68 -27.86 -30.86
C SER A 494 11.86 -27.49 -29.38
N PHE A 495 13.07 -27.10 -28.99
CA PHE A 495 13.47 -26.85 -27.61
C PHE A 495 14.31 -25.58 -27.47
N ILE A 496 14.23 -24.97 -26.29
CA ILE A 496 15.15 -23.91 -25.87
C ILE A 496 16.25 -24.56 -25.04
N GLY A 497 17.50 -24.44 -25.50
CA GLY A 497 18.68 -25.04 -24.89
C GLY A 497 18.95 -26.49 -25.31
N VAL A 498 20.23 -26.81 -25.53
CA VAL A 498 20.68 -28.15 -25.97
C VAL A 498 20.31 -29.27 -24.99
N ALA A 499 20.34 -28.99 -23.68
CA ALA A 499 20.04 -29.97 -22.64
C ALA A 499 18.58 -30.48 -22.69
N ALA A 500 17.64 -29.64 -23.14
CA ALA A 500 16.25 -30.06 -23.34
C ALA A 500 16.12 -30.99 -24.56
N ALA A 501 16.82 -30.68 -25.66
CA ALA A 501 16.88 -31.55 -26.84
C ALA A 501 17.55 -32.90 -26.54
N ASP A 502 18.65 -32.90 -25.78
CA ASP A 502 19.33 -34.13 -25.33
C ASP A 502 18.42 -34.99 -24.45
N ARG A 503 17.65 -34.39 -23.53
CA ARG A 503 16.67 -35.14 -22.72
C ARG A 503 15.62 -35.84 -23.59
N LYS A 504 15.05 -35.14 -24.57
CA LYS A 504 14.11 -35.77 -25.50
C LYS A 504 14.78 -36.88 -26.32
N LEU A 505 16.03 -36.70 -26.75
CA LEU A 505 16.77 -37.73 -27.46
C LEU A 505 17.00 -38.99 -26.59
N ILE A 506 17.30 -38.82 -25.31
CA ILE A 506 17.39 -39.92 -24.34
C ILE A 506 16.02 -40.60 -24.17
N ASP A 507 14.94 -39.83 -24.06
CA ASP A 507 13.60 -40.40 -23.95
C ASP A 507 13.21 -41.21 -25.18
N LEU A 508 13.53 -40.73 -26.38
CA LEU A 508 13.34 -41.48 -27.63
C LEU A 508 14.20 -42.76 -27.68
N THR A 509 15.41 -42.70 -27.13
CA THR A 509 16.30 -43.85 -27.02
C THR A 509 15.71 -44.91 -26.09
N ARG A 510 15.17 -44.51 -24.93
CA ARG A 510 14.45 -45.43 -24.03
C ARG A 510 13.18 -45.98 -24.68
N LEU A 511 12.47 -45.17 -25.46
CA LEU A 511 11.26 -45.60 -26.16
C LEU A 511 11.57 -46.67 -27.21
N ARG A 512 12.65 -46.48 -27.98
CA ARG A 512 13.21 -47.52 -28.85
C ARG A 512 13.52 -48.79 -28.06
N ASP A 513 14.23 -48.70 -26.94
CA ASP A 513 14.62 -49.88 -26.15
C ASP A 513 13.39 -50.67 -25.66
N ARG A 514 12.32 -49.96 -25.28
CA ARG A 514 11.05 -50.57 -24.91
C ARG A 514 10.35 -51.24 -26.09
N CYS A 515 10.42 -50.66 -27.29
CA CYS A 515 9.93 -51.30 -28.51
C CYS A 515 10.70 -52.59 -28.83
N VAL A 516 12.03 -52.57 -28.70
CA VAL A 516 12.88 -53.76 -28.86
C VAL A 516 12.53 -54.83 -27.82
N ALA A 517 12.24 -54.42 -26.58
CA ALA A 517 11.81 -55.31 -25.49
C ALA A 517 10.35 -55.79 -25.61
N LYS A 518 9.62 -55.38 -26.66
CA LYS A 518 8.21 -55.73 -26.92
C LYS A 518 7.28 -55.38 -25.75
N ASP A 519 7.53 -54.22 -25.14
CA ASP A 519 6.69 -53.69 -24.06
C ASP A 519 5.26 -53.40 -24.58
N PRO A 520 4.21 -54.09 -24.05
CA PRO A 520 2.83 -53.93 -24.52
C PRO A 520 2.24 -52.54 -24.26
N GLN A 521 2.89 -51.71 -23.44
CA GLN A 521 2.46 -50.34 -23.18
C GLN A 521 2.91 -49.34 -24.25
N VAL A 522 3.86 -49.71 -25.13
CA VAL A 522 4.29 -48.85 -26.23
C VAL A 522 3.52 -49.23 -27.50
N LYS A 523 2.70 -48.29 -27.98
CA LYS A 523 1.92 -48.45 -29.21
C LYS A 523 2.78 -48.09 -30.43
N ASP A 524 2.42 -48.64 -31.59
CA ASP A 524 2.98 -48.27 -32.89
C ASP A 524 4.50 -48.47 -33.04
N CYS A 525 5.08 -49.43 -32.30
CA CYS A 525 6.45 -49.85 -32.50
C CYS A 525 6.64 -50.44 -33.91
N PRO A 526 7.76 -50.13 -34.60
CA PRO A 526 8.06 -50.70 -35.91
C PRO A 526 8.14 -52.23 -35.79
N GLN A 527 7.41 -52.95 -36.65
CA GLN A 527 7.46 -54.42 -36.66
C GLN A 527 8.84 -54.86 -37.17
N ASP A 528 9.47 -55.79 -36.43
CA ASP A 528 10.81 -56.34 -36.68
C ASP A 528 11.08 -56.54 -38.19
N GLY A 529 11.83 -55.61 -38.77
CA GLY A 529 12.27 -55.65 -40.16
C GLY A 529 13.76 -55.94 -40.26
N ALA A 530 14.11 -57.23 -40.19
CA ALA A 530 15.36 -57.85 -40.66
C ALA A 530 16.65 -57.61 -39.85
N ASN A 531 16.94 -58.61 -39.02
CA ASN A 531 18.23 -59.29 -39.08
C ASN A 531 18.48 -59.72 -40.54
N LYS A 532 19.28 -58.97 -41.30
CA LYS A 532 20.00 -59.45 -42.49
C LYS A 532 21.42 -58.89 -42.41
N GLN A 533 22.35 -59.83 -42.52
CA GLN A 533 23.81 -59.72 -42.51
C GLN A 533 24.36 -58.52 -43.28
#